data_AF-A0A100XZY4-F1
#
_entry.id   AF-A0A100XZY4-F1
#
_cell.length_a   1.000
_cell.length_b   1.000
_cell.length_c   1.000
_cell.angle_alpha   90.00
_cell.angle_beta   90.00
_cell.angle_gamma   90.00
#
_symmetry.space_group_name_H-M   'P 1'
#
loop_
_entity.id
_entity.type
_entity.pdbx_description
1 polymer ?
#
loop_
_entity_poly.entity_id
_entity_poly.type
_entity_poly.pdbx_seq_one_letter_code
_entity_poly.pdbx_strand_id
1 'polypeptide(L)'
;MLMRNYRFPGRYGPEWGSGGIFGLKYHNGMLYFTLAFEAEAHFIDVKSGEEKTYDFTLLGDAPTSGGDTYNAVETVDEFIYFGGWVHAPAVYREDRRILFHNKYSHVHVYDTENDSIRLLWKDSIHHETDWAGEVSDILYDPYGDRLLLAREDGHANLGVYALDRRTGKAEALIHEPAPKGTTVHDAAFFGVGNNFTGGLREFRALDLVEGRWETFKPGGSADGRPYIRPELGAMASAYNRAFAFVRGGVLAGNPLMGEEFRFFRLFDFYTFYAPFRVNAINVGGGILTAFNAHHDAVYRPGSQDAGIEWAATNTVVGPSVLVYVAPPMVRIVGAFGARVTSIEKVGGRLLVATNTAPNTGAT
;
A
#
# COMPACT_ATOMS: atom_id res chain seq x y z
N MET A 1 -2.43 -17.40 -20.98
CA MET A 1 -3.77 -17.88 -20.55
C MET A 1 -4.49 -16.71 -19.89
N LEU A 2 -5.75 -16.41 -20.24
CA LEU A 2 -6.56 -15.43 -19.49
C LEU A 2 -7.09 -16.16 -18.26
N MET A 3 -6.85 -15.63 -17.06
CA MET A 3 -7.40 -16.13 -15.80
C MET A 3 -8.93 -15.97 -15.80
N ARG A 4 -9.65 -16.92 -16.42
CA ARG A 4 -11.04 -16.73 -16.86
C ARG A 4 -12.04 -16.54 -15.71
N ASN A 5 -11.75 -16.99 -14.48
CA ASN A 5 -12.68 -16.98 -13.35
C ASN A 5 -12.01 -16.69 -11.97
N TYR A 6 -11.10 -15.73 -11.86
CA TYR A 6 -10.58 -15.31 -10.55
C TYR A 6 -11.55 -14.31 -9.89
N ARG A 7 -12.51 -14.85 -9.15
CA ARG A 7 -13.41 -14.10 -8.28
C ARG A 7 -13.39 -14.74 -6.91
N PHE A 8 -13.03 -13.96 -5.90
CA PHE A 8 -12.98 -14.40 -4.52
C PHE A 8 -14.21 -13.84 -3.78
N PRO A 9 -15.21 -14.67 -3.43
CA PRO A 9 -16.24 -14.23 -2.52
C PRO A 9 -15.62 -14.10 -1.12
N GLY A 10 -16.01 -13.04 -0.39
CA GLY A 10 -15.63 -12.95 1.02
C GLY A 10 -16.22 -14.12 1.80
N ARG A 11 -15.40 -14.78 2.63
CA ARG A 11 -15.84 -15.88 3.47
C ARG A 11 -15.90 -15.41 4.92
N TYR A 12 -14.98 -15.86 5.75
CA TYR A 12 -14.90 -15.55 7.17
C TYR A 12 -13.75 -14.57 7.38
N GLY A 13 -14.00 -13.29 7.06
CA GLY A 13 -13.06 -12.20 7.33
C GLY A 13 -13.47 -11.44 8.60
N PRO A 14 -12.55 -11.19 9.55
CA PRO A 14 -12.82 -10.40 10.75
C PRO A 14 -13.44 -9.05 10.44
N GLU A 15 -14.27 -8.62 11.39
CA GLU A 15 -14.92 -7.34 11.70
C GLU A 15 -14.48 -6.01 11.01
N TRP A 16 -13.32 -5.92 10.36
CA TRP A 16 -12.69 -4.65 9.98
C TRP A 16 -12.49 -4.41 8.49
N GLY A 17 -12.92 -5.31 7.60
CA GLY A 17 -12.80 -4.94 6.20
C GLY A 17 -13.40 -5.79 5.11
N SER A 18 -13.45 -5.12 3.98
CA SER A 18 -13.78 -5.66 2.68
C SER A 18 -12.50 -6.24 2.07
N GLY A 19 -12.51 -7.51 1.65
CA GLY A 19 -11.35 -8.18 1.04
C GLY A 19 -10.78 -7.53 -0.22
N GLY A 20 -10.45 -8.37 -1.19
CA GLY A 20 -9.80 -7.92 -2.41
C GLY A 20 -8.34 -8.32 -2.46
N ILE A 21 -7.76 -8.02 -3.60
CA ILE A 21 -6.47 -8.50 -4.04
C ILE A 21 -5.49 -7.35 -3.89
N PHE A 22 -4.42 -7.57 -3.14
CA PHE A 22 -3.38 -6.59 -2.84
C PHE A 22 -2.01 -7.15 -3.15
N GLY A 23 -1.03 -6.28 -3.35
CA GLY A 23 0.34 -6.68 -3.69
C GLY A 23 0.44 -7.38 -5.04
N LEU A 24 -0.49 -7.11 -5.98
CA LEU A 24 -0.47 -7.73 -7.30
C LEU A 24 0.86 -7.42 -8.00
N LYS A 25 1.69 -8.44 -8.23
CA LYS A 25 3.02 -8.30 -8.82
C LYS A 25 3.28 -9.39 -9.84
N TYR A 26 3.77 -9.04 -11.02
CA TYR A 26 4.21 -10.00 -12.03
C TYR A 26 5.72 -9.99 -12.17
N HIS A 27 6.34 -11.14 -11.93
CA HIS A 27 7.79 -11.27 -11.94
C HIS A 27 8.22 -12.67 -12.32
N ASN A 28 9.23 -12.78 -13.18
CA ASN A 28 9.80 -14.05 -13.63
C ASN A 28 8.77 -15.12 -14.08
N GLY A 29 7.68 -14.71 -14.73
CA GLY A 29 6.62 -15.64 -15.15
C GLY A 29 5.56 -15.95 -14.09
N MET A 30 5.77 -15.53 -12.86
CA MET A 30 4.86 -15.70 -11.72
C MET A 30 4.02 -14.45 -11.50
N LEU A 31 2.71 -14.63 -11.36
CA LEU A 31 1.80 -13.61 -10.87
C LEU A 31 1.49 -13.87 -9.39
N TYR A 32 1.86 -12.90 -8.56
CA TYR A 32 1.65 -12.92 -7.13
C TYR A 32 0.54 -11.96 -6.71
N PHE A 33 -0.22 -12.32 -5.69
CA PHE A 33 -1.04 -11.39 -4.90
C PHE A 33 -1.43 -11.96 -3.53
N THR A 34 -1.80 -11.09 -2.59
CA THR A 34 -2.52 -11.46 -1.37
C THR A 34 -4.02 -11.25 -1.51
N LEU A 35 -4.81 -12.18 -0.98
CA LEU A 35 -6.24 -12.02 -0.73
C LEU A 35 -6.45 -11.57 0.71
N ALA A 36 -6.87 -10.32 0.88
CA ALA A 36 -7.13 -9.73 2.19
C ALA A 36 -8.27 -10.45 2.94
N PHE A 37 -8.17 -10.46 4.26
CA PHE A 37 -9.01 -11.13 5.28
C PHE A 37 -9.04 -12.65 5.27
N GLU A 38 -8.82 -13.28 4.11
CA GLU A 38 -8.61 -14.73 4.04
C GLU A 38 -7.17 -15.12 4.45
N ALA A 39 -6.23 -14.15 4.50
CA ALA A 39 -4.81 -14.40 4.74
C ALA A 39 -4.24 -15.45 3.77
N GLU A 40 -4.51 -15.30 2.48
CA GLU A 40 -4.01 -16.19 1.45
C GLU A 40 -3.08 -15.42 0.50
N ALA A 41 -1.86 -15.93 0.28
CA ALA A 41 -0.93 -15.48 -0.73
C ALA A 41 -0.95 -16.46 -1.90
N HIS A 42 -1.28 -15.97 -3.09
CA HIS A 42 -1.40 -16.75 -4.31
C HIS A 42 -0.21 -16.49 -5.25
N PHE A 43 0.32 -17.57 -5.82
CA PHE A 43 1.41 -17.54 -6.79
C PHE A 43 0.99 -18.38 -8.00
N ILE A 44 0.83 -17.73 -9.15
CA ILE A 44 0.32 -18.36 -10.37
C ILE A 44 1.39 -18.32 -11.45
N ASP A 45 1.83 -19.49 -11.93
CA ASP A 45 2.66 -19.58 -13.13
C ASP A 45 1.79 -19.23 -14.34
N VAL A 46 2.09 -18.12 -15.00
CA VAL A 46 1.28 -17.60 -16.12
C VAL A 46 1.38 -18.48 -17.39
N LYS A 47 2.43 -19.31 -17.50
CA LYS A 47 2.62 -20.25 -18.62
C LYS A 47 1.86 -21.55 -18.39
N SER A 48 2.04 -22.20 -17.25
CA SER A 48 1.40 -23.50 -16.95
C SER A 48 -0.03 -23.34 -16.44
N GLY A 49 -0.34 -22.22 -15.76
CA GLY A 49 -1.58 -21.99 -15.05
C GLY A 49 -1.63 -22.67 -13.68
N GLU A 50 -0.52 -23.25 -13.22
CA GLU A 50 -0.42 -23.83 -11.88
C GLU A 50 -0.46 -22.74 -10.81
N GLU A 51 -1.17 -23.00 -9.73
CA GLU A 51 -1.38 -22.07 -8.62
C GLU A 51 -0.94 -22.70 -7.31
N LYS A 52 -0.18 -21.93 -6.54
CA LYS A 52 0.20 -22.21 -5.17
C LYS A 52 -0.45 -21.19 -4.25
N THR A 53 -1.07 -21.68 -3.19
CA THR A 53 -1.64 -20.84 -2.13
C THR A 53 -0.88 -21.07 -0.84
N TYR A 54 -0.54 -19.98 -0.16
CA TYR A 54 0.15 -19.97 1.13
C TYR A 54 -0.68 -19.19 2.15
N ASP A 55 -0.91 -19.77 3.31
CA ASP A 55 -1.87 -19.33 4.34
C ASP A 55 -1.22 -18.63 5.54
N PHE A 56 0.04 -18.18 5.38
CA PHE A 56 0.84 -17.54 6.42
C PHE A 56 1.20 -18.43 7.63
N THR A 57 1.16 -19.75 7.48
CA THR A 57 1.54 -20.72 8.52
C THR A 57 2.98 -20.58 9.05
N LEU A 58 3.90 -19.87 8.36
CA LEU A 58 5.22 -19.58 8.92
C LEU A 58 5.21 -18.48 9.99
N LEU A 59 4.12 -17.70 10.13
CA LEU A 59 3.99 -16.68 11.17
C LEU A 59 3.55 -17.25 12.52
N GLY A 60 2.63 -18.22 12.49
CA GLY A 60 2.00 -18.81 13.66
C GLY A 60 0.86 -19.76 13.27
N ASP A 61 0.11 -20.21 14.27
CA ASP A 61 -0.96 -21.18 14.09
C ASP A 61 -2.21 -20.58 13.42
N ALA A 62 -3.02 -21.45 12.80
CA ALA A 62 -4.33 -21.12 12.26
C ALA A 62 -5.40 -20.96 13.39
N PRO A 63 -6.53 -20.27 13.13
CA PRO A 63 -6.92 -19.61 11.89
C PRO A 63 -6.13 -18.31 11.67
N THR A 64 -5.75 -18.00 10.44
CA THR A 64 -5.09 -16.75 10.09
C THR A 64 -6.07 -15.70 9.59
N SER A 65 -5.71 -14.42 9.69
CA SER A 65 -6.45 -13.31 9.07
C SER A 65 -5.51 -12.16 8.75
N GLY A 66 -5.45 -11.69 7.51
CA GLY A 66 -4.59 -10.60 7.07
C GLY A 66 -5.37 -9.43 6.50
N GLY A 67 -4.72 -8.29 6.29
CA GLY A 67 -5.38 -7.13 5.69
C GLY A 67 -4.99 -6.83 4.27
N ASP A 68 -5.25 -5.60 3.88
CA ASP A 68 -5.05 -5.03 2.55
C ASP A 68 -3.58 -4.76 2.17
N THR A 69 -2.62 -5.13 3.04
CA THR A 69 -1.15 -5.07 2.88
C THR A 69 -0.57 -3.76 2.32
N TYR A 70 -1.40 -2.74 2.10
CA TYR A 70 -1.18 -1.55 1.29
C TYR A 70 -0.43 -1.79 -0.04
N ASN A 71 -0.43 -3.00 -0.62
CA ASN A 71 0.44 -3.39 -1.74
C ASN A 71 1.95 -3.38 -1.44
N ALA A 72 2.36 -3.77 -0.23
CA ALA A 72 3.76 -3.94 0.14
C ALA A 72 4.41 -5.14 -0.57
N VAL A 73 4.92 -4.92 -1.78
CA VAL A 73 5.57 -5.95 -2.60
C VAL A 73 6.72 -5.37 -3.41
N GLU A 74 7.83 -6.08 -3.47
CA GLU A 74 8.97 -5.75 -4.34
C GLU A 74 9.65 -7.01 -4.90
N THR A 75 10.37 -6.87 -5.99
CA THR A 75 11.07 -7.96 -6.69
C THR A 75 12.53 -7.64 -6.90
N VAL A 76 13.41 -8.61 -6.62
CA VAL A 76 14.85 -8.51 -6.84
C VAL A 76 15.34 -9.88 -7.29
N ASP A 77 16.13 -9.95 -8.36
CA ASP A 77 16.63 -11.20 -8.93
C ASP A 77 15.47 -12.18 -9.22
N GLU A 78 15.48 -13.39 -8.68
CA GLU A 78 14.43 -14.42 -8.76
C GLU A 78 13.33 -14.28 -7.69
N PHE A 79 13.44 -13.30 -6.79
CA PHE A 79 12.64 -13.22 -5.57
C PHE A 79 11.47 -12.24 -5.67
N ILE A 80 10.33 -12.63 -5.07
CA ILE A 80 9.21 -11.74 -4.75
C ILE A 80 9.16 -11.57 -3.23
N TYR A 81 9.46 -10.37 -2.75
CA TYR A 81 9.31 -9.98 -1.34
C TYR A 81 7.93 -9.39 -1.12
N PHE A 82 7.24 -9.86 -0.09
CA PHE A 82 5.89 -9.40 0.20
C PHE A 82 5.63 -9.25 1.69
N GLY A 83 4.95 -8.14 2.04
CA GLY A 83 4.69 -7.73 3.40
C GLY A 83 3.23 -7.46 3.68
N GLY A 84 2.98 -6.70 4.74
CA GLY A 84 1.67 -6.38 5.26
C GLY A 84 1.54 -6.79 6.71
N TRP A 85 0.33 -7.19 7.08
CA TRP A 85 0.02 -7.68 8.42
C TRP A 85 -0.89 -8.89 8.39
N VAL A 86 -0.73 -9.75 9.40
CA VAL A 86 -1.53 -10.96 9.61
C VAL A 86 -1.70 -11.22 11.11
N HIS A 87 -2.89 -11.64 11.51
CA HIS A 87 -3.14 -12.36 12.75
C HIS A 87 -2.86 -13.84 12.57
N ALA A 88 -2.01 -14.41 13.43
CA ALA A 88 -1.69 -15.83 13.42
C ALA A 88 -1.40 -16.36 14.85
N PRO A 89 -2.39 -16.94 15.55
CA PRO A 89 -3.80 -17.09 15.17
C PRO A 89 -4.63 -15.83 15.38
N ALA A 90 -5.71 -15.69 14.61
CA ALA A 90 -6.79 -14.75 14.83
C ALA A 90 -7.66 -15.22 16.00
N VAL A 91 -7.72 -14.41 17.05
CA VAL A 91 -8.48 -14.68 18.27
C VAL A 91 -9.50 -13.58 18.48
N TYR A 92 -10.73 -13.94 18.80
CA TYR A 92 -11.83 -13.00 19.01
C TYR A 92 -12.30 -13.04 20.46
N ARG A 93 -12.68 -11.88 20.97
CA ARG A 93 -13.44 -11.73 22.21
C ARG A 93 -14.88 -12.22 22.03
N GLU A 94 -15.59 -12.36 23.14
CA GLU A 94 -17.02 -12.72 23.15
C GLU A 94 -17.90 -11.72 22.39
N ASP A 95 -17.51 -10.43 22.40
CA ASP A 95 -18.18 -9.36 21.66
C ASP A 95 -17.82 -9.32 20.16
N ARG A 96 -17.10 -10.34 19.67
CA ARG A 96 -16.60 -10.51 18.30
C ARG A 96 -15.51 -9.53 17.89
N ARG A 97 -14.90 -8.82 18.84
CA ARG A 97 -13.71 -8.02 18.58
C ARG A 97 -12.45 -8.86 18.46
N ILE A 98 -11.68 -8.65 17.40
CA ILE A 98 -10.40 -9.35 17.24
C ILE A 98 -9.36 -8.81 18.25
N LEU A 99 -8.53 -9.70 18.79
CA LEU A 99 -7.43 -9.39 19.69
C LEU A 99 -6.12 -9.22 18.92
N PHE A 100 -5.35 -8.19 19.27
CA PHE A 100 -4.12 -7.85 18.55
C PHE A 100 -2.84 -8.47 19.10
N HIS A 101 -2.95 -9.33 20.14
CA HIS A 101 -1.80 -10.02 20.71
C HIS A 101 -0.98 -10.81 19.68
N ASN A 102 -1.67 -11.32 18.66
CA ASN A 102 -1.09 -12.11 17.58
C ASN A 102 -1.10 -11.35 16.25
N LYS A 103 -1.23 -10.02 16.24
CA LYS A 103 -1.07 -9.21 15.03
C LYS A 103 0.42 -9.04 14.74
N TYR A 104 0.86 -9.51 13.58
CA TYR A 104 2.24 -9.42 13.14
C TYR A 104 2.32 -8.53 11.90
N SER A 105 3.26 -7.60 11.91
CA SER A 105 3.86 -7.08 10.68
C SER A 105 4.86 -8.10 10.16
N HIS A 106 4.96 -8.28 8.85
CA HIS A 106 5.84 -9.31 8.30
C HIS A 106 6.45 -8.94 6.96
N VAL A 107 7.52 -9.65 6.61
CA VAL A 107 8.07 -9.76 5.27
C VAL A 107 8.39 -11.23 5.01
N HIS A 108 7.80 -11.77 3.94
CA HIS A 108 8.13 -13.07 3.37
C HIS A 108 8.86 -12.87 2.06
N VAL A 109 9.45 -13.94 1.57
CA VAL A 109 9.99 -14.00 0.23
C VAL A 109 9.65 -15.32 -0.43
N TYR A 110 9.23 -15.22 -1.69
CA TYR A 110 9.01 -16.33 -2.59
C TYR A 110 10.14 -16.39 -3.61
N ASP A 111 10.73 -17.57 -3.75
CA ASP A 111 11.74 -17.90 -4.76
C ASP A 111 11.04 -18.51 -5.98
N THR A 112 11.07 -17.78 -7.10
CA THR A 112 10.39 -18.20 -8.34
C THR A 112 11.10 -19.31 -9.09
N GLU A 113 12.39 -19.58 -8.81
CA GLU A 113 13.15 -20.65 -9.45
C GLU A 113 13.08 -21.97 -8.67
N ASN A 114 13.03 -21.89 -7.33
CA ASN A 114 12.99 -23.07 -6.45
C ASN A 114 11.60 -23.39 -5.89
N ASP A 115 10.58 -22.61 -6.25
CA ASP A 115 9.20 -22.70 -5.74
C ASP A 115 9.15 -22.83 -4.20
N SER A 116 9.78 -21.89 -3.50
CA SER A 116 9.85 -21.94 -2.03
C SER A 116 9.48 -20.61 -1.40
N ILE A 117 8.81 -20.68 -0.24
CA ILE A 117 8.44 -19.51 0.57
C ILE A 117 9.19 -19.58 1.88
N ARG A 118 9.78 -18.46 2.32
CA ARG A 118 10.37 -18.32 3.65
C ARG A 118 9.91 -17.03 4.32
N LEU A 119 9.75 -17.08 5.64
CA LEU A 119 9.61 -15.90 6.46
C LEU A 119 10.99 -15.23 6.59
N LEU A 120 11.10 -13.97 6.17
CA LEU A 120 12.34 -13.21 6.29
C LEU A 120 12.36 -12.41 7.60
N TRP A 121 11.23 -11.81 7.97
CA TRP A 121 11.13 -10.96 9.15
C TRP A 121 9.68 -10.86 9.65
N LYS A 122 9.50 -10.71 10.97
CA LYS A 122 8.22 -10.36 11.59
C LYS A 122 8.41 -9.50 12.84
N ASP A 123 7.38 -8.74 13.18
CA ASP A 123 7.34 -7.85 14.34
C ASP A 123 5.94 -7.77 14.95
N SER A 124 5.87 -7.69 16.27
CA SER A 124 4.64 -7.50 17.05
C SER A 124 4.96 -6.88 18.40
N ILE A 125 4.04 -6.09 18.93
CA ILE A 125 4.11 -5.56 20.30
C ILE A 125 3.29 -6.38 21.29
N HIS A 126 2.60 -7.43 20.83
CA HIS A 126 1.80 -8.34 21.65
C HIS A 126 0.75 -7.66 22.55
N HIS A 127 0.18 -6.54 22.07
CA HIS A 127 -0.81 -5.77 22.80
C HIS A 127 -2.24 -6.17 22.43
N GLU A 128 -3.19 -5.96 23.35
CA GLU A 128 -4.57 -6.41 23.17
C GLU A 128 -5.31 -5.63 22.06
N THR A 129 -5.08 -4.31 22.01
CA THR A 129 -5.78 -3.35 21.14
C THR A 129 -4.85 -2.56 20.21
N ASP A 130 -3.55 -2.64 20.44
CA ASP A 130 -2.56 -1.81 19.77
C ASP A 130 -1.66 -2.73 18.94
N TRP A 131 -1.05 -2.20 17.89
CA TRP A 131 -0.22 -3.01 17.00
C TRP A 131 1.01 -2.26 16.50
N ALA A 132 2.01 -3.03 16.10
CA ALA A 132 3.16 -2.51 15.39
C ALA A 132 2.73 -2.03 13.99
N GLY A 133 3.32 -0.95 13.49
CA GLY A 133 3.02 -0.37 12.19
C GLY A 133 3.08 -1.39 11.07
N GLU A 134 2.06 -1.48 10.25
CA GLU A 134 2.00 -2.44 9.16
C GLU A 134 3.10 -2.14 8.12
N VAL A 135 3.66 -3.18 7.49
CA VAL A 135 4.53 -2.96 6.33
C VAL A 135 3.65 -2.54 5.18
N SER A 136 3.69 -1.26 4.86
CA SER A 136 2.81 -0.61 3.90
C SER A 136 3.46 -0.42 2.53
N ASP A 137 4.79 -0.45 2.46
CA ASP A 137 5.55 -0.41 1.21
C ASP A 137 6.89 -1.13 1.38
N ILE A 138 7.43 -1.64 0.26
CA ILE A 138 8.76 -2.24 0.22
C ILE A 138 9.49 -1.64 -0.98
N LEU A 139 10.66 -1.05 -0.74
CA LEU A 139 11.57 -0.62 -1.80
C LEU A 139 12.86 -1.44 -1.74
N TYR A 140 13.50 -1.66 -2.88
CA TYR A 140 14.85 -2.21 -2.91
C TYR A 140 15.91 -1.10 -2.90
N ASP A 141 16.89 -1.23 -1.99
CA ASP A 141 18.12 -0.45 -1.98
C ASP A 141 19.23 -1.30 -2.65
N PRO A 142 19.59 -1.00 -3.92
CA PRO A 142 20.58 -1.76 -4.66
C PRO A 142 22.02 -1.54 -4.17
N TYR A 143 22.30 -0.45 -3.46
CA TYR A 143 23.63 -0.13 -2.96
C TYR A 143 23.94 -0.89 -1.67
N GLY A 144 22.95 -0.96 -0.77
CA GLY A 144 23.04 -1.68 0.49
C GLY A 144 22.63 -3.16 0.42
N ASP A 145 22.17 -3.64 -0.75
CA ASP A 145 21.57 -4.97 -0.95
C ASP A 145 20.51 -5.34 0.10
N ARG A 146 19.59 -4.39 0.36
CA ARG A 146 18.61 -4.46 1.43
C ARG A 146 17.24 -3.95 1.00
N LEU A 147 16.22 -4.26 1.79
CA LEU A 147 14.87 -3.74 1.61
C LEU A 147 14.65 -2.54 2.52
N LEU A 148 13.92 -1.54 2.05
CA LEU A 148 13.44 -0.42 2.84
C LEU A 148 11.93 -0.60 3.06
N LEU A 149 11.52 -0.79 4.31
CA LEU A 149 10.14 -1.06 4.71
C LEU A 149 9.50 0.23 5.22
N ALA A 150 8.46 0.71 4.54
CA ALA A 150 7.69 1.88 4.99
C ALA A 150 6.52 1.43 5.90
N ARG A 151 6.35 2.06 7.06
CA ARG A 151 5.36 1.69 8.09
C ARG A 151 4.63 2.92 8.63
N GLU A 152 3.29 2.86 8.67
CA GLU A 152 2.43 3.92 9.22
C GLU A 152 1.28 3.37 10.07
N ASP A 153 0.43 2.52 9.49
CA ASP A 153 -0.81 2.04 10.11
C ASP A 153 -0.51 1.22 11.37
N GLY A 154 -0.56 1.84 12.54
CA GLY A 154 -0.27 1.23 13.83
C GLY A 154 0.04 2.24 14.94
N HIS A 155 0.38 1.70 16.10
CA HIS A 155 0.58 2.45 17.34
C HIS A 155 2.06 2.56 17.74
N ALA A 156 2.89 1.61 17.30
CA ALA A 156 4.31 1.54 17.64
C ALA A 156 5.13 1.02 16.45
N ASN A 157 6.46 1.15 16.52
CA ASN A 157 7.39 0.67 15.48
C ASN A 157 7.07 1.21 14.08
N LEU A 158 6.78 2.51 13.99
CA LEU A 158 6.44 3.20 12.75
C LEU A 158 7.71 3.70 12.02
N GLY A 159 7.53 4.20 10.80
CA GLY A 159 8.57 4.83 10.00
C GLY A 159 9.25 3.88 9.02
N VAL A 160 10.53 4.11 8.74
CA VAL A 160 11.27 3.38 7.71
C VAL A 160 12.30 2.48 8.35
N TYR A 161 12.32 1.21 7.93
CA TYR A 161 13.27 0.21 8.40
C TYR A 161 14.12 -0.29 7.23
N ALA A 162 15.42 -0.46 7.46
CA ALA A 162 16.29 -1.27 6.61
C ALA A 162 16.17 -2.73 7.03
N LEU A 163 15.88 -3.63 6.08
CA LEU A 163 15.84 -5.07 6.29
C LEU A 163 16.86 -5.75 5.38
N ASP A 164 17.86 -6.40 5.98
CA ASP A 164 18.82 -7.23 5.25
C ASP A 164 18.09 -8.45 4.65
N ARG A 165 18.14 -8.58 3.32
CA ARG A 165 17.40 -9.62 2.58
C ARG A 165 17.96 -11.03 2.77
N ARG A 166 19.20 -11.15 3.26
CA ARG A 166 19.90 -12.42 3.52
C ARG A 166 19.72 -12.86 4.96
N THR A 167 19.89 -11.95 5.92
CA THR A 167 19.90 -12.29 7.35
C THR A 167 18.56 -12.09 8.05
N GLY A 168 17.65 -11.30 7.47
CA GLY A 168 16.38 -10.95 8.12
C GLY A 168 16.52 -9.92 9.25
N LYS A 169 17.73 -9.38 9.45
CA LYS A 169 17.96 -8.34 10.47
C LYS A 169 17.37 -7.02 10.00
N ALA A 170 16.53 -6.43 10.85
CA ALA A 170 15.93 -5.12 10.61
C ALA A 170 16.54 -4.04 11.52
N GLU A 171 16.66 -2.82 11.00
CA GLU A 171 17.11 -1.62 11.71
C GLU A 171 16.19 -0.45 11.38
N ALA A 172 15.73 0.28 12.39
CA ALA A 172 14.93 1.48 12.19
C ALA A 172 15.84 2.61 11.69
N LEU A 173 15.47 3.25 10.57
CA LEU A 173 16.16 4.39 9.99
C LEU A 173 15.51 5.72 10.40
N ILE A 174 14.17 5.75 10.42
CA ILE A 174 13.37 6.85 10.97
C ILE A 174 12.17 6.26 11.73
N HIS A 175 11.66 6.98 12.73
CA HIS A 175 10.58 6.50 13.60
C HIS A 175 9.24 7.19 13.32
N GLU A 176 9.25 8.27 12.55
CA GLU A 176 8.04 8.98 12.16
C GLU A 176 7.27 8.19 11.11
N PRO A 177 5.93 8.10 11.19
CA PRO A 177 5.14 7.28 10.28
C PRO A 177 5.37 7.64 8.82
N ALA A 178 5.51 6.62 7.98
CA ALA A 178 5.79 6.76 6.56
C ALA A 178 5.07 5.65 5.78
N PRO A 179 3.95 5.92 5.09
CA PRO A 179 3.16 4.86 4.45
C PRO A 179 3.71 4.41 3.10
N LYS A 180 4.47 5.27 2.41
CA LYS A 180 4.88 5.06 1.02
C LYS A 180 6.22 5.70 0.70
N GLY A 181 6.91 5.10 -0.26
CA GLY A 181 8.11 5.68 -0.84
C GLY A 181 8.29 5.39 -2.33
N THR A 182 9.30 5.99 -2.92
CA THR A 182 9.72 5.72 -4.30
C THR A 182 11.18 6.08 -4.49
N THR A 183 11.87 5.40 -5.40
CA THR A 183 13.26 5.69 -5.75
C THR A 183 13.33 6.72 -6.88
N VAL A 184 14.18 7.73 -6.74
CA VAL A 184 14.50 8.71 -7.77
C VAL A 184 16.01 8.80 -7.86
N HIS A 185 16.58 8.28 -8.94
CA HIS A 185 18.04 8.13 -9.08
C HIS A 185 18.61 7.33 -7.89
N ASP A 186 19.62 7.88 -7.22
CA ASP A 186 20.33 7.27 -6.10
C ASP A 186 19.72 7.64 -4.73
N ALA A 187 18.49 8.15 -4.73
CA ALA A 187 17.76 8.50 -3.51
C ALA A 187 16.42 7.76 -3.40
N ALA A 188 16.05 7.38 -2.18
CA ALA A 188 14.72 6.89 -1.85
C ALA A 188 13.93 7.99 -1.11
N PHE A 189 12.85 8.47 -1.73
CA PHE A 189 11.93 9.43 -1.13
C PHE A 189 10.82 8.70 -0.38
N PHE A 190 10.54 9.13 0.85
CA PHE A 190 9.41 8.68 1.65
C PHE A 190 8.54 9.87 2.00
N GLY A 191 7.23 9.69 1.89
CA GLY A 191 6.28 10.62 2.48
C GLY A 191 6.15 10.33 3.97
N VAL A 192 6.40 11.34 4.81
CA VAL A 192 6.33 11.24 6.28
C VAL A 192 5.11 12.01 6.78
N GLY A 193 4.27 11.33 7.53
CA GLY A 193 2.96 11.82 7.95
C GLY A 193 2.06 10.67 8.41
N ASN A 194 0.89 11.00 8.97
CA ASN A 194 -0.07 10.01 9.43
C ASN A 194 -1.45 10.30 8.82
N ASN A 195 -1.88 9.44 7.90
CA ASN A 195 -3.14 9.48 7.15
C ASN A 195 -4.39 9.46 8.05
N PHE A 196 -4.30 8.91 9.26
CA PHE A 196 -5.40 8.85 10.22
C PHE A 196 -5.52 10.09 11.10
N THR A 197 -4.56 11.03 11.03
CA THR A 197 -4.59 12.28 11.83
C THR A 197 -4.48 13.56 11.01
N GLY A 198 -3.70 13.57 9.92
CA GLY A 198 -3.49 14.79 9.12
C GLY A 198 -2.93 14.58 7.71
N GLY A 199 -2.54 13.36 7.35
CA GLY A 199 -1.90 13.04 6.08
C GLY A 199 -0.41 13.39 6.05
N LEU A 200 0.09 13.58 4.83
CA LEU A 200 1.47 13.90 4.54
C LEU A 200 1.90 15.26 5.12
N ARG A 201 3.00 15.28 5.87
CA ARG A 201 3.57 16.48 6.50
C ARG A 201 4.88 16.92 5.85
N GLU A 202 5.73 15.98 5.49
CA GLU A 202 7.05 16.23 4.90
C GLU A 202 7.47 15.06 4.00
N PHE A 203 8.49 15.30 3.20
CA PHE A 203 9.20 14.26 2.46
C PHE A 203 10.59 14.11 3.07
N ARG A 204 11.03 12.86 3.24
CA ARG A 204 12.42 12.57 3.59
C ARG A 204 13.06 11.75 2.50
N ALA A 205 14.22 12.18 2.03
CA ALA A 205 15.01 11.46 1.04
C ALA A 205 16.22 10.82 1.73
N LEU A 206 16.38 9.51 1.54
CA LEU A 206 17.59 8.79 1.89
C LEU A 206 18.50 8.74 0.67
N ASP A 207 19.69 9.31 0.77
CA ASP A 207 20.78 9.02 -0.15
C ASP A 207 21.21 7.56 0.04
N LEU A 208 21.04 6.73 -1.00
CA LEU A 208 21.30 5.29 -0.91
C LEU A 208 22.80 4.96 -0.95
N VAL A 209 23.64 5.91 -1.38
CA VAL A 209 25.10 5.73 -1.46
C VAL A 209 25.76 6.17 -0.15
N GLU A 210 25.40 7.35 0.35
CA GLU A 210 26.04 7.97 1.50
C GLU A 210 25.27 7.74 2.81
N GLY A 211 24.04 7.25 2.74
CA GLY A 211 23.19 6.97 3.90
C GLY A 211 22.69 8.22 4.62
N ARG A 212 22.76 9.39 3.97
CA ARG A 212 22.32 10.67 4.56
C ARG A 212 20.84 10.93 4.29
N TRP A 213 20.18 11.55 5.26
CA TRP A 213 18.78 11.95 5.15
C TRP A 213 18.65 13.44 4.93
N GLU A 214 17.79 13.83 3.98
CA GLU A 214 17.36 15.21 3.76
C GLU A 214 15.85 15.34 3.88
N THR A 215 15.38 16.47 4.42
CA THR A 215 13.95 16.71 4.68
C THR A 215 13.45 17.88 3.85
N PHE A 216 12.30 17.70 3.20
CA PHE A 216 11.64 18.66 2.34
C PHE A 216 10.18 18.85 2.73
N LYS A 217 9.68 20.08 2.63
CA LYS A 217 8.26 20.35 2.85
C LYS A 217 7.45 20.11 1.58
N PRO A 218 6.18 19.71 1.68
CA PRO A 218 5.26 19.81 0.57
C PRO A 218 5.07 21.31 0.25
N GLY A 219 5.19 21.69 -1.03
CA GLY A 219 4.94 23.05 -1.45
C GLY A 219 3.46 23.32 -1.72
N GLY A 220 3.16 24.56 -2.10
CA GLY A 220 1.78 25.01 -2.34
C GLY A 220 1.10 24.37 -3.55
N SER A 221 -0.20 24.61 -3.67
CA SER A 221 -0.97 24.20 -4.85
C SER A 221 -0.64 25.04 -6.09
N ALA A 222 -0.63 24.40 -7.25
CA ALA A 222 -0.44 25.05 -8.54
C ALA A 222 -1.48 26.13 -8.83
N ASP A 223 -2.72 25.95 -8.37
CA ASP A 223 -3.81 26.92 -8.54
C ASP A 223 -3.96 27.93 -7.39
N GLY A 224 -3.01 27.94 -6.44
CA GLY A 224 -3.01 28.88 -5.31
C GLY A 224 -4.01 28.58 -4.19
N ARG A 225 -4.85 27.54 -4.31
CA ARG A 225 -5.80 27.15 -3.25
C ARG A 225 -5.19 26.11 -2.30
N PRO A 226 -5.47 26.16 -0.99
CA PRO A 226 -4.99 25.13 -0.07
C PRO A 226 -5.51 23.75 -0.46
N TYR A 227 -4.67 22.72 -0.33
CA TYR A 227 -5.13 21.33 -0.30
C TYR A 227 -5.50 20.95 1.14
N ILE A 228 -6.40 19.98 1.29
CA ILE A 228 -6.97 19.59 2.58
C ILE A 228 -6.64 18.12 2.81
N ARG A 229 -6.00 17.82 3.96
CA ARG A 229 -5.63 16.45 4.38
C ARG A 229 -5.02 15.66 3.23
N PRO A 230 -3.76 15.92 2.84
CA PRO A 230 -3.11 15.19 1.76
C PRO A 230 -2.77 13.76 2.22
N GLU A 231 -3.77 12.89 2.39
CA GLU A 231 -3.51 11.48 2.73
C GLU A 231 -2.79 10.81 1.57
N LEU A 232 -1.61 10.26 1.86
CA LEU A 232 -0.72 9.62 0.91
C LEU A 232 -1.15 8.18 0.67
N GLY A 233 -1.51 7.89 -0.57
CA GLY A 233 -1.95 6.56 -0.97
C GLY A 233 -0.89 5.77 -1.74
N ALA A 234 -0.19 6.41 -2.67
CA ALA A 234 0.85 5.78 -3.47
C ALA A 234 1.97 6.77 -3.84
N MET A 235 3.18 6.25 -4.05
CA MET A 235 4.29 7.00 -4.63
C MET A 235 4.84 6.28 -5.86
N ALA A 236 5.33 7.05 -6.82
CA ALA A 236 6.07 6.55 -7.98
C ALA A 236 7.02 7.63 -8.46
N SER A 237 8.00 7.25 -9.28
CA SER A 237 8.92 8.19 -9.90
C SER A 237 8.82 8.14 -11.42
N ALA A 238 8.96 9.29 -12.06
CA ALA A 238 9.05 9.41 -13.51
C ALA A 238 9.64 10.78 -13.86
N TYR A 239 10.22 10.94 -15.05
CA TYR A 239 10.69 12.25 -15.53
C TYR A 239 11.59 13.00 -14.54
N ASN A 240 12.48 12.27 -13.85
CA ASN A 240 13.37 12.75 -12.79
C ASN A 240 12.64 13.45 -11.62
N ARG A 241 11.44 12.98 -11.28
CA ARG A 241 10.63 13.50 -10.16
C ARG A 241 10.03 12.37 -9.35
N ALA A 242 9.83 12.63 -8.07
CA ALA A 242 8.91 11.86 -7.24
C ALA A 242 7.49 12.39 -7.44
N PHE A 243 6.52 11.48 -7.49
CA PHE A 243 5.09 11.75 -7.49
C PHE A 243 4.48 11.10 -6.26
N ALA A 244 3.88 11.89 -5.39
CA ALA A 244 3.12 11.44 -4.25
C ALA A 244 1.64 11.68 -4.50
N PHE A 245 0.93 10.59 -4.80
CA PHE A 245 -0.50 10.61 -5.06
C PHE A 245 -1.22 10.66 -3.72
N VAL A 246 -1.94 11.76 -3.51
CA VAL A 246 -2.64 12.05 -2.26
C VAL A 246 -4.13 12.24 -2.52
N ARG A 247 -4.94 12.32 -1.47
CA ARG A 247 -6.35 12.72 -1.60
C ARG A 247 -6.52 13.95 -2.52
N GLY A 248 -7.39 13.82 -3.52
CA GLY A 248 -7.74 14.89 -4.46
C GLY A 248 -6.66 15.30 -5.48
N GLY A 249 -5.44 14.78 -5.42
CA GLY A 249 -4.41 15.21 -6.37
C GLY A 249 -3.05 14.54 -6.22
N VAL A 250 -2.01 15.24 -6.68
CA VAL A 250 -0.63 14.72 -6.69
C VAL A 250 0.35 15.82 -6.33
N LEU A 251 1.28 15.52 -5.43
CA LEU A 251 2.48 16.34 -5.19
C LEU A 251 3.59 15.81 -6.09
N ALA A 252 4.20 16.67 -6.90
CA ALA A 252 5.29 16.28 -7.79
C ALA A 252 6.46 17.27 -7.69
N GLY A 253 7.69 16.75 -7.72
CA GLY A 253 8.91 17.55 -7.66
C GLY A 253 10.18 16.70 -7.53
N ASN A 254 11.32 17.39 -7.54
CA ASN A 254 12.62 16.80 -7.24
C ASN A 254 13.49 17.85 -6.52
N PRO A 255 13.35 17.95 -5.19
CA PRO A 255 14.03 19.00 -4.44
C PRO A 255 15.54 18.81 -4.40
N LEU A 256 16.06 17.59 -4.60
CA LEU A 256 17.49 17.33 -4.77
C LEU A 256 18.06 17.96 -6.06
N MET A 257 17.21 18.33 -7.01
CA MET A 257 17.56 19.10 -8.21
C MET A 257 17.06 20.56 -8.17
N GLY A 258 16.66 21.05 -6.99
CA GLY A 258 16.16 22.42 -6.83
C GLY A 258 14.71 22.64 -7.31
N GLU A 259 13.96 21.57 -7.62
CA GLU A 259 12.54 21.64 -7.94
C GLU A 259 11.70 21.26 -6.71
N GLU A 260 11.11 22.27 -6.06
CA GLU A 260 10.21 22.05 -4.93
C GLU A 260 9.01 21.17 -5.30
N PHE A 261 8.50 20.40 -4.33
CA PHE A 261 7.24 19.69 -4.50
C PHE A 261 6.09 20.68 -4.70
N ARG A 262 5.26 20.47 -5.72
CA ARG A 262 4.07 21.28 -5.97
C ARG A 262 2.83 20.40 -6.04
N PHE A 263 1.73 20.83 -5.41
CA PHE A 263 0.47 20.09 -5.47
C PHE A 263 -0.31 20.45 -6.74
N PHE A 264 -0.76 19.43 -7.46
CA PHE A 264 -1.64 19.54 -8.60
C PHE A 264 -2.98 18.89 -8.26
N ARG A 265 -4.02 19.71 -8.17
CA ARG A 265 -5.39 19.25 -7.90
C ARG A 265 -5.95 18.55 -9.12
N LEU A 266 -6.45 17.34 -8.92
CA LEU A 266 -7.09 16.52 -9.95
C LEU A 266 -8.59 16.37 -9.70
N PHE A 267 -8.97 16.24 -8.43
CA PHE A 267 -10.34 16.07 -7.97
C PHE A 267 -10.60 16.95 -6.75
N ASP A 268 -11.76 17.60 -6.70
CA ASP A 268 -12.14 18.50 -5.61
C ASP A 268 -13.52 18.11 -5.07
N PHE A 269 -13.56 16.96 -4.39
CA PHE A 269 -14.75 16.45 -3.74
C PHE A 269 -14.64 16.59 -2.23
N TYR A 270 -15.76 16.83 -1.56
CA TYR A 270 -15.81 16.89 -0.09
C TYR A 270 -15.57 15.52 0.58
N THR A 271 -15.68 14.43 -0.18
CA THR A 271 -15.51 13.04 0.27
C THR A 271 -14.06 12.56 0.18
N PHE A 272 -13.86 11.29 0.55
CA PHE A 272 -12.59 10.60 0.53
C PHE A 272 -12.25 10.01 -0.85
N TYR A 273 -12.09 10.90 -1.84
CA TYR A 273 -11.68 10.51 -3.20
C TYR A 273 -10.15 10.50 -3.30
N ALA A 274 -9.55 9.33 -3.07
CA ALA A 274 -8.11 9.22 -2.85
C ALA A 274 -7.50 7.94 -3.46
N PRO A 275 -6.19 7.94 -3.71
CA PRO A 275 -5.45 6.77 -4.20
C PRO A 275 -5.06 5.83 -3.04
N PHE A 276 -5.96 5.65 -2.07
CA PHE A 276 -5.67 4.89 -0.86
C PHE A 276 -5.75 3.39 -1.13
N ARG A 277 -4.80 2.63 -0.55
CA ARG A 277 -4.71 1.16 -0.64
C ARG A 277 -4.71 0.65 -2.08
N VAL A 278 -4.06 1.39 -2.97
CA VAL A 278 -3.78 0.99 -4.36
C VAL A 278 -2.35 1.39 -4.67
N ASN A 279 -1.67 0.61 -5.52
CA ASN A 279 -0.33 0.93 -5.97
C ASN A 279 -0.35 1.89 -7.18
N ALA A 280 0.81 2.49 -7.46
CA ALA A 280 1.08 3.18 -8.71
C ALA A 280 2.13 2.38 -9.50
N ILE A 281 1.96 2.27 -10.81
CA ILE A 281 2.93 1.57 -11.69
C ILE A 281 3.40 2.47 -12.82
N ASN A 282 4.65 2.29 -13.23
CA ASN A 282 5.19 2.90 -14.44
C ASN A 282 4.77 2.10 -15.67
N VAL A 283 4.02 2.72 -16.58
CA VAL A 283 3.54 2.06 -17.81
C VAL A 283 3.47 3.05 -18.96
N GLY A 284 3.83 2.62 -20.17
CA GLY A 284 3.66 3.44 -21.39
C GLY A 284 4.42 4.77 -21.38
N GLY A 285 5.45 4.90 -20.55
CA GLY A 285 6.23 6.13 -20.36
C GLY A 285 5.66 7.07 -19.30
N GLY A 286 4.54 6.76 -18.65
CA GLY A 286 3.95 7.54 -17.56
C GLY A 286 3.70 6.70 -16.31
N ILE A 287 2.87 7.24 -15.42
CA ILE A 287 2.45 6.59 -14.18
C ILE A 287 0.95 6.32 -14.26
N LEU A 288 0.54 5.12 -13.86
CA LEU A 288 -0.87 4.74 -13.72
C LEU A 288 -1.17 4.44 -12.25
N THR A 289 -2.22 5.05 -11.72
CA THR A 289 -2.77 4.74 -10.40
C THR A 289 -4.30 4.81 -10.45
N ALA A 290 -4.98 4.49 -9.35
CA ALA A 290 -6.41 4.67 -9.22
C ALA A 290 -6.73 5.75 -8.18
N PHE A 291 -7.80 6.51 -8.42
CA PHE A 291 -8.46 7.29 -7.37
C PHE A 291 -9.79 6.62 -7.07
N ASN A 292 -9.93 6.13 -5.84
CA ASN A 292 -11.09 5.38 -5.40
C ASN A 292 -12.15 6.31 -4.83
N ALA A 293 -13.40 6.11 -5.22
CA ALA A 293 -14.52 6.91 -4.74
C ALA A 293 -15.07 6.48 -3.36
N HIS A 294 -14.81 5.21 -2.99
CA HIS A 294 -15.38 4.58 -1.81
C HIS A 294 -14.45 3.46 -1.32
N HIS A 295 -13.32 3.84 -0.76
CA HIS A 295 -12.32 2.88 -0.28
C HIS A 295 -12.41 2.58 1.21
N ASP A 296 -12.88 3.54 2.01
CA ASP A 296 -13.20 3.43 3.44
C ASP A 296 -14.64 3.88 3.68
N ALA A 297 -15.31 3.25 4.65
CA ALA A 297 -16.65 3.59 5.08
C ALA A 297 -16.80 3.37 6.59
N VAL A 298 -17.55 4.25 7.24
CA VAL A 298 -17.94 4.06 8.63
C VAL A 298 -19.15 3.13 8.68
N TYR A 299 -19.09 2.08 9.49
CA TYR A 299 -20.18 1.10 9.59
C TYR A 299 -21.43 1.65 10.29
N ARG A 300 -21.25 2.49 11.31
CA ARG A 300 -22.34 3.17 12.04
C ARG A 300 -21.91 4.58 12.44
N PRO A 301 -22.79 5.60 12.37
CA PRO A 301 -22.45 6.93 12.85
C PRO A 301 -21.99 6.87 14.32
N GLY A 302 -20.84 7.47 14.62
CA GLY A 302 -20.37 7.59 16.00
C GLY A 302 -21.31 8.48 16.82
N SER A 303 -21.49 8.18 18.10
CA SER A 303 -22.33 9.01 18.99
C SER A 303 -21.80 10.44 19.18
N GLN A 304 -20.52 10.66 18.86
CA GLN A 304 -19.85 11.96 18.88
C GLN A 304 -19.67 12.57 17.49
N ASP A 305 -19.95 11.83 16.40
CA ASP A 305 -19.93 12.38 15.05
C ASP A 305 -21.22 13.17 14.83
N ALA A 306 -21.09 14.46 14.46
CA ALA A 306 -22.21 15.29 14.05
C ALA A 306 -22.78 14.91 12.67
N GLY A 307 -22.50 13.69 12.20
CA GLY A 307 -22.83 13.16 10.88
C GLY A 307 -21.87 13.59 9.77
N ILE A 308 -20.75 14.24 10.10
CA ILE A 308 -19.80 14.77 9.13
C ILE A 308 -18.90 13.65 8.60
N GLU A 309 -18.36 12.83 9.50
CA GLU A 309 -17.50 11.70 9.13
C GLU A 309 -18.30 10.65 8.36
N TRP A 310 -19.50 10.34 8.84
CA TRP A 310 -20.46 9.48 8.14
C TRP A 310 -20.74 9.99 6.72
N ALA A 311 -21.10 11.26 6.56
CA ALA A 311 -21.40 11.82 5.24
C ALA A 311 -20.17 11.84 4.32
N ALA A 312 -18.99 12.13 4.85
CA ALA A 312 -17.75 12.23 4.07
C ALA A 312 -17.22 10.87 3.59
N THR A 313 -17.41 9.80 4.37
CA THR A 313 -16.91 8.45 4.06
C THR A 313 -17.93 7.60 3.31
N ASN A 314 -19.22 7.72 3.62
CA ASN A 314 -20.26 6.85 3.04
C ASN A 314 -20.94 7.45 1.79
N THR A 315 -20.64 8.69 1.40
CA THR A 315 -21.19 9.26 0.15
C THR A 315 -20.32 8.93 -1.06
N VAL A 316 -20.88 8.24 -2.05
CA VAL A 316 -20.22 7.93 -3.32
C VAL A 316 -20.48 9.06 -4.32
N VAL A 317 -19.46 9.86 -4.62
CA VAL A 317 -19.55 11.05 -5.50
C VAL A 317 -19.31 10.74 -6.99
N GLY A 318 -18.89 9.52 -7.32
CA GLY A 318 -18.59 9.09 -8.67
C GLY A 318 -18.03 7.67 -8.73
N PRO A 319 -17.66 7.16 -9.92
CA PRO A 319 -16.94 5.90 -10.04
C PRO A 319 -15.51 6.05 -9.51
N SER A 320 -14.87 4.93 -9.16
CA SER A 320 -13.40 4.90 -9.03
C SER A 320 -12.78 5.00 -10.43
N VAL A 321 -11.68 5.73 -10.58
CA VAL A 321 -11.08 5.99 -11.90
C VAL A 321 -9.61 5.61 -11.94
N LEU A 322 -9.17 5.07 -13.08
CA LEU A 322 -7.76 4.92 -13.39
C LEU A 322 -7.24 6.23 -14.00
N VAL A 323 -6.20 6.78 -13.38
CA VAL A 323 -5.58 8.03 -13.77
C VAL A 323 -4.18 7.76 -14.30
N TYR A 324 -3.97 8.12 -15.57
CA TYR A 324 -2.69 8.09 -16.24
C TYR A 324 -2.05 9.47 -16.24
N VAL A 325 -0.83 9.57 -15.72
CA VAL A 325 -0.06 10.81 -15.60
C VAL A 325 1.22 10.71 -16.43
N ALA A 326 1.35 11.60 -17.40
CA ALA A 326 2.52 11.78 -18.25
C ALA A 326 2.66 13.28 -18.56
N PRO A 327 3.31 14.07 -17.68
CA PRO A 327 3.29 15.52 -17.76
C PRO A 327 3.62 16.07 -19.15
N PRO A 328 2.90 17.10 -19.64
CA PRO A 328 1.86 17.86 -18.92
C PRO A 328 0.47 17.20 -18.93
N MET A 329 0.35 15.96 -19.39
CA MET A 329 -0.93 15.28 -19.60
C MET A 329 -1.36 14.47 -18.37
N VAL A 330 -2.63 14.61 -18.01
CA VAL A 330 -3.35 13.71 -17.09
C VAL A 330 -4.62 13.23 -17.78
N ARG A 331 -4.89 11.92 -17.74
CA ARG A 331 -6.09 11.32 -18.37
C ARG A 331 -6.75 10.32 -17.46
N ILE A 332 -8.08 10.32 -17.45
CA ILE A 332 -8.86 9.18 -16.97
C ILE A 332 -8.89 8.15 -18.10
N VAL A 333 -8.37 6.94 -17.84
CA VAL A 333 -8.25 5.86 -18.83
C VAL A 333 -9.15 4.67 -18.55
N GLY A 334 -9.88 4.71 -17.43
CA GLY A 334 -10.90 3.73 -17.06
C GLY A 334 -11.74 4.22 -15.89
N ALA A 335 -12.99 3.74 -15.84
CA ALA A 335 -13.93 4.02 -14.76
C ALA A 335 -14.54 2.70 -14.27
N PHE A 336 -14.65 2.56 -12.95
CA PHE A 336 -15.00 1.31 -12.27
C PHE A 336 -16.08 1.58 -11.22
N GLY A 337 -17.13 0.74 -11.22
CA GLY A 337 -18.14 0.71 -10.16
C GLY A 337 -17.69 -0.03 -8.89
N ALA A 338 -16.38 -0.23 -8.74
CA ALA A 338 -15.72 -0.95 -7.67
C ALA A 338 -14.43 -0.22 -7.31
N ARG A 339 -13.97 -0.31 -6.05
CA ARG A 339 -12.64 0.20 -5.68
C ARG A 339 -11.57 -0.64 -6.35
N VAL A 340 -10.54 0.00 -6.87
CA VAL A 340 -9.33 -0.64 -7.39
C VAL A 340 -8.38 -0.87 -6.22
N THR A 341 -7.92 -2.10 -6.03
CA THR A 341 -7.05 -2.51 -4.90
C THR A 341 -5.60 -2.74 -5.34
N SER A 342 -5.40 -3.17 -6.59
CA SER A 342 -4.08 -3.27 -7.20
C SER A 342 -4.12 -3.11 -8.72
N ILE A 343 -2.98 -2.76 -9.30
CA ILE A 343 -2.77 -2.63 -10.73
C ILE A 343 -1.42 -3.28 -11.07
N GLU A 344 -1.37 -4.08 -12.13
CA GLU A 344 -0.11 -4.66 -12.64
C GLU A 344 -0.14 -4.77 -14.17
N LYS A 345 1.02 -4.76 -14.81
CA LYS A 345 1.20 -5.03 -16.24
C LYS A 345 1.69 -6.46 -16.45
N VAL A 346 0.90 -7.26 -17.19
CA VAL A 346 1.23 -8.64 -17.54
C VAL A 346 1.02 -8.89 -19.02
N GLY A 347 2.06 -9.38 -19.71
CA GLY A 347 1.95 -9.77 -21.13
C GLY A 347 1.40 -8.67 -22.04
N GLY A 348 1.77 -7.41 -21.80
CA GLY A 348 1.30 -6.25 -22.56
C GLY A 348 -0.12 -5.78 -22.22
N ARG A 349 -0.75 -6.32 -21.18
CA ARG A 349 -2.08 -5.93 -20.69
C ARG A 349 -1.97 -5.36 -19.29
N LEU A 350 -2.96 -4.56 -18.91
CA LEU A 350 -3.15 -4.12 -17.54
C LEU A 350 -4.11 -5.10 -16.86
N LEU A 351 -3.67 -5.66 -15.73
CA LEU A 351 -4.51 -6.33 -14.76
C LEU A 351 -4.92 -5.30 -13.71
N VAL A 352 -6.22 -5.24 -13.44
CA VAL A 352 -6.81 -4.32 -12.48
C VAL A 352 -7.61 -5.16 -11.50
N ALA A 353 -7.16 -5.20 -10.27
CA ALA A 353 -7.86 -5.91 -9.22
C ALA A 353 -8.85 -4.97 -8.54
N THR A 354 -10.06 -5.46 -8.27
CA THR A 354 -11.15 -4.63 -7.77
C THR A 354 -11.93 -5.32 -6.66
N ASN A 355 -12.47 -4.52 -5.74
CA ASN A 355 -13.42 -4.96 -4.74
C ASN A 355 -14.64 -4.03 -4.72
N THR A 356 -15.84 -4.56 -4.52
CA THR A 356 -17.08 -3.79 -4.44
C THR A 356 -17.42 -3.32 -3.03
N ALA A 357 -16.72 -3.82 -2.00
CA ALA A 357 -16.92 -3.39 -0.62
C ALA A 357 -15.81 -2.41 -0.19
N PRO A 358 -16.13 -1.40 0.63
CA PRO A 358 -15.17 -0.48 1.24
C PRO A 358 -14.59 -1.08 2.53
N ASN A 359 -13.43 -0.61 2.94
CA ASN A 359 -12.89 -1.02 4.22
C ASN A 359 -13.73 -0.40 5.34
N THR A 360 -14.11 -1.19 6.32
CA THR A 360 -14.94 -0.74 7.43
C THR A 360 -14.12 -0.80 8.70
N GLY A 361 -13.13 0.08 8.81
CA GLY A 361 -12.44 0.29 10.07
C GLY A 361 -13.47 0.70 11.12
N ALA A 362 -13.56 -0.02 12.23
CA ALA A 362 -14.46 0.30 13.32
C ALA A 362 -13.96 1.51 14.11
N THR A 363 -14.92 2.35 14.46
CA THR A 363 -14.81 3.44 15.44
C THR A 363 -14.86 2.90 16.86
#